data_AF-A0AAP8GF84-F1
#
_entry.id   AF-A0AAP8GF84-F1
#
_cell.length_a   1.000
_cell.length_b   1.000
_cell.length_c   1.000
_cell.angle_alpha   90.00
_cell.angle_beta   90.00
_cell.angle_gamma   90.00
#
_symmetry.space_group_name_H-M   'P 1'
#
loop_
_entity.id
_entity.type
_entity.pdbx_description
1 polymer ?
#
loop_
_entity_poly.entity_id
_entity_poly.type
_entity_poly.pdbx_seq_one_letter_code
_entity_poly.pdbx_strand_id
1 'polypeptide(L)'
;FKILINPEHLRQTLERKSLTAVQKSQCEIITPKKPGEAILHAFNATYQQIRENMSEFARSHYGYIQIPPVTTFRADGPETPEEEKGYWFHAYQPEDLCTIHNPMGDLQDFIALVK
;
A
#
# COMPACT_ATOMS: atom_id res chain seq x y z
N PHE A 1 -7.05 -3.59 10.87
CA PHE A 1 -7.27 -2.32 10.13
C PHE A 1 -7.49 -2.64 8.67
N LYS A 2 -7.97 -1.70 7.87
CA LYS A 2 -8.30 -1.96 6.47
C LYS A 2 -7.58 -0.96 5.55
N ILE A 3 -6.79 -1.48 4.63
CA ILE A 3 -5.97 -0.69 3.71
C ILE A 3 -6.73 -0.46 2.40
N LEU A 4 -6.80 0.80 1.98
CA LEU A 4 -7.37 1.20 0.69
C LEU A 4 -6.28 1.14 -0.38
N ILE A 5 -6.42 0.20 -1.32
CA ILE A 5 -5.66 0.18 -2.58
C ILE A 5 -6.62 0.60 -3.70
N ASN A 6 -6.15 1.45 -4.62
CA ASN A 6 -6.92 1.87 -5.79
C ASN A 6 -7.53 0.64 -6.52
N PRO A 7 -8.86 0.58 -6.73
CA PRO A 7 -9.57 -0.58 -7.28
C PRO A 7 -9.01 -1.08 -8.63
N GLU A 8 -8.64 -0.17 -9.52
CA GLU A 8 -8.17 -0.53 -10.86
C GLU A 8 -6.73 -1.06 -10.83
N HIS A 9 -5.88 -0.50 -9.96
CA HIS A 9 -4.53 -1.02 -9.72
C HIS A 9 -4.55 -2.38 -9.03
N LEU A 10 -5.42 -2.58 -8.04
CA LEU A 10 -5.56 -3.87 -7.38
C LEU A 10 -6.10 -4.93 -8.34
N ARG A 11 -7.13 -4.61 -9.13
CA ARG A 11 -7.69 -5.51 -10.15
C ARG A 11 -6.63 -5.93 -11.17
N GLN A 12 -5.89 -4.99 -11.74
CA GLN A 12 -4.82 -5.30 -12.69
C GLN A 12 -3.68 -6.09 -12.05
N THR A 13 -3.34 -5.81 -10.79
CA THR A 13 -2.34 -6.55 -10.01
C THR A 13 -2.79 -8.00 -9.71
N LEU A 14 -4.04 -8.20 -9.31
CA LEU A 14 -4.61 -9.51 -8.98
C LEU A 14 -4.90 -10.39 -10.22
N GLU A 15 -5.25 -9.77 -11.35
CA GLU A 15 -5.46 -10.43 -12.64
C GLU A 15 -4.15 -10.84 -13.30
N ARG A 16 -3.07 -10.04 -13.15
CA ARG A 16 -1.77 -10.29 -13.81
C ARG A 16 -0.78 -11.10 -12.96
N LYS A 17 -0.90 -11.09 -11.63
CA LYS A 17 -0.06 -11.95 -10.79
C LYS A 17 -0.58 -13.39 -10.77
N SER A 18 0.34 -14.34 -10.85
CA SER A 18 0.18 -15.74 -10.42
C SER A 18 0.05 -15.86 -8.89
N LEU A 19 -0.75 -15.01 -8.24
CA LEU A 19 -1.05 -15.14 -6.81
C LEU A 19 -1.87 -16.39 -6.59
N THR A 20 -1.51 -17.14 -5.55
CA THR A 20 -2.32 -18.26 -5.06
C THR A 20 -3.70 -17.75 -4.62
N ALA A 21 -4.71 -18.64 -4.63
CA ALA A 21 -6.06 -18.29 -4.18
C ALA A 21 -6.08 -17.66 -2.77
N VAL A 22 -5.20 -18.12 -1.89
CA VAL A 22 -5.01 -17.59 -0.53
C VAL A 22 -4.56 -16.13 -0.57
N GLN A 23 -3.54 -15.79 -1.37
CA GLN A 23 -3.05 -14.42 -1.48
C GLN A 23 -4.08 -13.47 -2.12
N LYS A 24 -4.87 -13.95 -3.09
CA LYS A 24 -5.97 -13.17 -3.68
C LYS A 24 -7.06 -12.86 -2.64
N SER A 25 -7.40 -13.81 -1.77
CA SER A 25 -8.40 -13.62 -0.71
C SER A 25 -7.98 -12.61 0.38
N GLN A 26 -6.68 -12.34 0.50
CA GLN A 26 -6.13 -11.38 1.47
C GLN A 26 -6.08 -9.94 0.93
N CYS A 27 -6.27 -9.77 -0.38
CA CYS A 27 -6.26 -8.48 -1.05
C CYS A 27 -7.71 -8.02 -1.31
N GLU A 28 -8.42 -7.53 -0.28
CA GLU A 28 -9.76 -6.95 -0.47
C GLU A 28 -9.68 -5.51 -1.00
N ILE A 29 -10.52 -5.17 -1.97
CA ILE A 29 -10.90 -3.76 -2.23
C ILE A 29 -11.75 -3.33 -1.03
N ILE A 30 -11.20 -2.50 -0.16
CA ILE A 30 -11.93 -2.03 1.01
C ILE A 30 -12.48 -0.64 0.73
N THR A 31 -13.77 -0.56 0.46
CA THR A 31 -14.51 0.70 0.55
C THR A 31 -14.92 0.96 2.01
N PRO A 32 -14.87 2.21 2.51
CA PRO A 32 -15.40 2.52 3.84
C PRO A 32 -16.83 2.00 4.01
N LYS A 33 -17.04 1.16 5.04
CA LYS A 33 -18.34 0.52 5.29
C LYS A 33 -19.37 1.50 5.86
N LYS A 34 -18.92 2.59 6.48
CA LYS A 34 -19.80 3.62 7.05
C LYS A 34 -19.46 4.99 6.44
N PRO A 35 -20.47 5.77 6.00
CA PRO A 35 -20.28 7.17 5.66
C PRO A 35 -19.68 7.95 6.84
N GLY A 36 -18.69 8.79 6.57
CA GLY A 36 -18.07 9.67 7.59
C GLY A 36 -16.85 9.09 8.32
N GLU A 37 -16.43 7.85 8.04
CA GLU A 37 -15.16 7.33 8.56
C GLU A 37 -13.97 8.06 7.91
N ALA A 38 -13.11 8.66 8.73
CA ALA A 38 -11.91 9.34 8.24
C ALA A 38 -10.89 8.33 7.70
N ILE A 39 -10.26 8.70 6.59
CA ILE A 39 -9.20 7.93 5.95
C ILE A 39 -7.89 8.70 6.16
N LEU A 40 -6.91 8.06 6.78
CA LEU A 40 -5.55 8.60 6.85
C LEU A 40 -4.82 8.27 5.55
N HIS A 41 -4.34 9.28 4.84
CA HIS A 41 -3.43 9.05 3.72
C HIS A 41 -1.98 9.02 4.22
N ALA A 42 -1.43 7.81 4.38
CA ALA A 42 -0.06 7.57 4.82
C ALA A 42 0.92 7.67 3.64
N PHE A 43 0.94 8.83 2.99
CA PHE A 43 1.82 9.11 1.87
C PHE A 43 3.28 9.18 2.35
N ASN A 44 4.19 8.50 1.65
CA ASN A 44 5.63 8.45 1.92
C ASN A 44 6.03 7.84 3.29
N ALA A 45 5.11 7.12 3.94
CA ALA A 45 5.41 6.36 5.14
C ALA A 45 5.76 4.91 4.77
N THR A 46 6.82 4.37 5.36
CA THR A 46 7.17 2.96 5.20
C THR A 46 6.11 2.06 5.83
N TYR A 47 5.98 0.82 5.35
CA TYR A 47 5.02 -0.12 5.92
C TYR A 47 5.27 -0.36 7.42
N GLN A 48 6.54 -0.36 7.84
CA GLN A 48 6.92 -0.44 9.25
C GLN A 48 6.44 0.76 10.05
N GLN A 49 6.68 1.99 9.57
CA GLN A 49 6.23 3.22 10.25
C GLN A 49 4.71 3.22 10.44
N ILE A 50 3.95 2.81 9.43
CA ILE A 50 2.49 2.73 9.53
C ILE A 50 2.09 1.70 10.60
N ARG A 51 2.75 0.54 10.63
CA ARG A 51 2.48 -0.52 11.60
C ARG A 51 2.75 -0.07 13.04
N GLU A 52 3.88 0.60 13.27
CA GLU A 52 4.28 1.09 14.60
C GLU A 52 3.32 2.18 15.13
N ASN A 53 2.72 2.97 14.24
CA ASN A 53 1.79 4.05 14.62
C ASN A 53 0.31 3.64 14.59
N MET A 54 -0.01 2.36 14.34
CA MET A 54 -1.39 1.88 14.20
C MET A 54 -2.27 2.19 15.42
N SER A 55 -1.73 2.07 16.63
CA SER A 55 -2.45 2.41 17.87
C SER A 55 -2.70 3.91 18.03
N GLU A 56 -1.87 4.77 17.45
CA GLU A 56 -2.11 6.21 17.42
C GLU A 56 -3.22 6.55 16.42
N PHE A 57 -3.18 5.98 15.22
CA PHE A 57 -4.22 6.19 14.21
C PHE A 57 -5.61 5.77 14.72
N ALA A 58 -5.66 4.66 15.47
CA ALA A 58 -6.87 4.20 16.15
C ALA A 58 -7.41 5.23 17.16
N ARG A 59 -6.52 5.81 17.98
CA ARG A 59 -6.87 6.85 18.97
C ARG A 59 -7.31 8.15 18.31
N SER A 60 -6.80 8.45 17.11
CA SER A 60 -7.21 9.58 16.29
C SER A 60 -8.48 9.33 15.46
N HIS A 61 -9.17 8.20 15.68
CA HIS A 61 -10.43 7.84 15.03
C HIS A 61 -10.37 7.66 13.49
N TYR A 62 -9.19 7.34 12.93
CA TYR A 62 -9.09 6.92 11.54
C TYR A 62 -9.64 5.49 11.38
N GLY A 63 -10.62 5.33 10.49
CA GLY A 63 -11.22 4.03 10.19
C GLY A 63 -10.42 3.22 9.16
N TYR A 64 -9.70 3.92 8.27
CA TYR A 64 -8.92 3.33 7.19
C TYR A 64 -7.61 4.06 6.99
N ILE A 65 -6.65 3.35 6.40
CA ILE A 65 -5.38 3.91 5.97
C ILE A 65 -5.29 3.70 4.46
N GLN A 66 -5.03 4.77 3.73
CA GLN A 66 -4.66 4.73 2.33
C GLN A 66 -3.13 4.77 2.24
N ILE A 67 -2.57 3.87 1.45
CA ILE A 67 -1.13 3.82 1.15
C ILE A 67 -0.90 4.11 -0.34
N PRO A 68 0.29 4.63 -0.72
CA PRO A 68 0.67 4.75 -2.13
C PRO A 68 0.71 3.37 -2.83
N PRO A 69 0.77 3.34 -4.17
CA PRO A 69 0.89 2.08 -4.92
C PRO A 69 2.04 1.21 -4.41
N VAL A 70 1.73 -0.07 -4.16
CA VAL A 70 2.65 -1.05 -3.57
C VAL A 70 3.55 -1.74 -4.60
N THR A 71 3.38 -1.40 -5.87
CA THR A 71 4.06 -2.02 -7.00
C THR A 71 5.53 -1.61 -7.08
N THR A 72 6.32 -2.42 -7.77
CA THR A 72 7.72 -2.10 -8.02
C THR A 72 7.85 -0.87 -8.90
N PHE A 73 8.71 0.04 -8.46
CA PHE A 73 9.01 1.26 -9.19
C PHE A 73 9.87 0.93 -10.41
N ARG A 74 9.95 1.88 -11.34
CA ARG A 74 10.86 1.80 -12.48
C ARG A 74 12.30 1.57 -12.00
N ALA A 75 13.13 0.91 -12.81
CA ALA A 75 14.54 0.67 -12.48
C ALA A 75 15.36 1.97 -12.28
N ASP A 76 14.90 3.10 -12.81
CA ASP A 76 15.46 4.44 -12.59
C ASP A 76 14.79 5.21 -11.44
N GLY A 77 13.94 4.54 -10.66
CA GLY A 77 13.21 5.09 -9.54
C GLY A 77 14.03 5.17 -8.24
N PRO A 78 13.48 5.85 -7.22
CA PRO A 78 14.11 5.94 -5.91
C PRO A 78 14.24 4.55 -5.26
N GLU A 79 15.31 4.33 -4.49
CA GLU A 79 15.54 3.10 -3.74
C GLU A 79 15.19 3.28 -2.24
N THR A 80 15.23 4.52 -1.74
CA THR A 80 15.02 4.84 -0.33
C THR A 80 13.83 5.78 -0.09
N PRO A 81 13.20 5.76 1.10
CA PRO A 81 12.11 6.68 1.44
C PRO A 81 12.50 8.16 1.31
N GLU A 82 13.76 8.49 1.60
CA GLU A 82 14.28 9.85 1.49
C GLU A 82 14.31 10.35 0.04
N GLU A 83 14.77 9.51 -0.89
CA GLU A 83 14.78 9.83 -2.32
C GLU A 83 13.36 9.94 -2.87
N GLU A 84 12.46 9.08 -2.41
CA GLU A 84 11.08 9.05 -2.87
C GLU A 84 10.37 10.40 -2.67
N LYS A 85 10.72 11.19 -1.65
CA LYS A 85 10.15 12.54 -1.45
C LYS A 85 10.29 13.45 -2.68
N GLY A 86 11.38 13.32 -3.43
CA GLY A 86 11.61 14.06 -4.68
C GLY A 86 11.08 13.36 -5.93
N TYR A 87 10.78 12.06 -5.83
CA TYR A 87 10.43 11.16 -6.93
C TYR A 87 9.10 10.43 -6.73
N TRP A 88 8.20 10.98 -5.91
CA TRP A 88 6.95 10.34 -5.48
C TRP A 88 6.06 9.87 -6.63
N PHE A 89 6.16 10.56 -7.77
CA PHE A 89 5.43 10.24 -8.98
C PHE A 89 5.85 8.89 -9.61
N HIS A 90 7.02 8.34 -9.26
CA HIS A 90 7.45 7.00 -9.70
C HIS A 90 6.52 5.90 -9.18
N ALA A 91 5.88 6.10 -8.02
CA ALA A 91 4.90 5.16 -7.48
C ALA A 91 3.70 4.95 -8.43
N TYR A 92 3.40 5.93 -9.27
CA TYR A 92 2.26 5.91 -10.19
C TYR A 92 2.65 5.53 -11.62
N GLN A 93 3.89 5.07 -11.85
CA GLN A 93 4.40 4.64 -13.16
C GLN A 93 5.05 3.24 -13.09
N PRO A 94 4.32 2.21 -12.64
CA PRO A 94 4.90 0.88 -12.45
C PRO A 94 5.25 0.21 -13.79
N GLU A 95 6.45 -0.38 -13.85
CA GLU A 95 6.84 -1.30 -14.94
C GLU A 95 6.42 -2.74 -14.63
N ASP A 96 6.39 -3.10 -13.35
CA ASP A 96 5.96 -4.40 -12.87
C ASP A 96 4.80 -4.25 -11.87
N LEU A 97 3.60 -4.61 -12.31
CA LEU A 97 2.42 -4.70 -11.46
C LEU A 97 2.44 -5.95 -10.57
N CYS A 98 3.35 -6.90 -10.84
CA CYS A 98 3.38 -8.22 -10.24
C CYS A 98 4.32 -8.36 -9.04
N THR A 99 5.12 -7.36 -8.71
CA THR A 99 6.04 -7.40 -7.56
C THR A 99 5.70 -6.31 -6.55
N ILE A 100 5.77 -6.64 -5.26
CA ILE A 100 5.70 -5.65 -4.17
C ILE A 100 7.11 -5.49 -3.65
N HIS A 101 7.76 -4.43 -4.11
CA HIS A 101 9.09 -4.04 -3.68
C HIS A 101 9.32 -2.59 -4.11
N ASN A 102 9.34 -1.68 -3.15
CA ASN A 102 9.54 -0.26 -3.38
C ASN A 102 10.24 0.36 -2.16
N PRO A 103 10.58 1.66 -2.18
CA PRO A 103 11.22 2.33 -1.05
C PRO A 103 10.51 2.21 0.30
N MET A 104 9.20 1.97 0.30
CA MET A 104 8.38 1.84 1.51
C MET A 104 8.45 0.45 2.14
N GLY A 105 9.01 -0.54 1.43
CA GLY A 105 9.26 -1.90 1.90
C GLY A 105 8.98 -2.97 0.85
N ASP A 106 9.12 -4.22 1.27
CA ASP A 106 8.91 -5.38 0.41
C ASP A 106 7.57 -6.11 0.67
N LEU A 107 7.40 -7.27 0.03
CA LEU A 107 6.22 -8.11 0.21
C LEU A 107 6.01 -8.57 1.66
N GLN A 108 7.08 -8.88 2.40
CA GLN A 108 6.97 -9.31 3.80
C GLN A 108 6.56 -8.16 4.70
N ASP A 109 7.11 -6.97 4.48
CA ASP A 109 6.73 -5.76 5.20
C ASP A 109 5.26 -5.43 4.95
N PHE A 110 4.80 -5.51 3.70
CA PHE A 110 3.39 -5.32 3.35
C PHE A 110 2.49 -6.36 4.03
N ILE A 111 2.87 -7.64 4.02
CA ILE A 111 2.15 -8.71 4.73
C ILE A 111 2.09 -8.43 6.24
N ALA A 112 3.18 -7.92 6.82
CA ALA A 112 3.24 -7.58 8.24
C ALA A 112 2.39 -6.36 8.61
N LEU A 113 2.13 -5.46 7.66
CA LEU A 113 1.24 -4.31 7.83
C LEU A 113 -0.24 -4.69 7.75
N VAL A 114 -0.62 -5.62 6.86
CA VAL A 114 -2.04 -6.01 6.66
C VAL A 114 -2.55 -7.02 7.69
N LYS A 115 -1.65 -7.74 8.38
CA LYS A 115 -2.00 -8.67 9.48
C LYS A 115 -2.45 -7.93 10.73
#